data_AF-A0A077JCX4-F1
#
_entry.id   AF-A0A077JCX4-F1
#
_cell.length_a   1.000
_cell.length_b   1.000
_cell.length_c   1.000
_cell.angle_alpha   90.00
_cell.angle_beta   90.00
_cell.angle_gamma   90.00
#
_symmetry.space_group_name_H-M   'P 1'
#
loop_
_entity.id
_entity.type
_entity.pdbx_description
1 polymer ?
#
loop_
_entity_poly.entity_id
_entity_poly.type
_entity_poly.pdbx_seq_one_letter_code
_entity_poly.pdbx_strand_id
1 'polypeptide(L)'
;MTEVTMGEPIRNIVILGGGTAGWMAASYLGKALSGQAAISVVEAPAIPRIGVGEATVPNLQRVFFDYLGLPEEEWMSKCNAGFKMAVKFINWRTPGPGEPVSRQDADGSDHFYHPFGLLPSPDGVPLSHYWTRKQLSGATSEPFDYASFVEPPLMDAKRSPRFLDGTRCTNYAWHFDAALVAAFLRDFATVKQGVRHIEGTVSDVRADSRGYIESVTLESGEVIGGDLFVDCSGLRGLLINKTLGEPFIDMSDHLLNNSAVATQVPHDDEANGIEPYTSSIAMPAGWTWKIPMPGRFGTGYVYCDKFADKDEAARDLCGLWGLDPEKVPLNHIKFRVGRNRRAWVGNCVSIGLSSCFVEPLESTGIYFITASLHQLVKHFPERDVDPVLRDRFNREIVDMFDDTRDFLQAHFSLSPRTDTPFWRATKELTLADQIKEKIEMYRSGVPVNPPVTDEGTYYGNFEAEFRNFWTNGSYYSVFAGLGVRPRSSLPILSYRPDSVAAAERAFADVKARQRQLLSELPSAYEYLSSLHQADQPRHAPAETPRRRQV
;
A
#
# COMPACT_ATOMS: atom_id res chain seq x y z
N MET A 1 17.58 -23.49 -39.96
CA MET A 1 16.22 -23.07 -39.57
C MET A 1 15.73 -24.11 -38.58
N THR A 2 15.69 -23.78 -37.30
CA THR A 2 15.08 -24.61 -36.27
C THR A 2 13.56 -24.55 -36.46
N GLU A 3 12.90 -25.70 -36.55
CA GLU A 3 11.44 -25.79 -36.50
C GLU A 3 10.97 -25.19 -35.17
N VAL A 4 10.24 -24.08 -35.24
CA VAL A 4 9.58 -23.50 -34.08
C VAL A 4 8.24 -24.21 -33.94
N THR A 5 8.17 -25.21 -33.07
CA THR A 5 6.90 -25.79 -32.62
C THR A 5 6.29 -24.85 -31.58
N MET A 6 5.05 -24.39 -31.79
CA MET A 6 4.30 -23.69 -30.73
C MET A 6 4.05 -24.65 -29.57
N GLY A 7 4.30 -24.23 -28.33
CA GLY A 7 4.06 -25.08 -27.16
C GLY A 7 2.58 -25.13 -26.78
N GLU A 8 2.27 -25.99 -25.80
CA GLU A 8 0.90 -26.18 -25.34
C GLU A 8 0.46 -25.01 -24.44
N PRO A 9 -0.66 -24.33 -24.72
CA PRO A 9 -1.14 -23.26 -23.86
C PRO A 9 -1.63 -23.78 -22.50
N ILE A 10 -1.50 -22.95 -21.46
CA ILE A 10 -2.13 -23.17 -20.15
C ILE A 10 -3.65 -23.21 -20.32
N ARG A 11 -4.30 -24.28 -19.85
CA ARG A 11 -5.76 -24.44 -19.92
C ARG A 11 -6.43 -24.42 -18.57
N ASN A 12 -5.74 -24.80 -17.50
CA ASN A 12 -6.29 -24.86 -16.15
C ASN A 12 -5.38 -24.13 -15.18
N ILE A 13 -5.92 -23.15 -14.47
CA ILE A 13 -5.23 -22.39 -13.42
C ILE A 13 -5.91 -22.68 -12.09
N VAL A 14 -5.12 -23.09 -11.10
CA VAL A 14 -5.57 -23.31 -9.74
C VAL A 14 -4.97 -22.26 -8.83
N ILE A 15 -5.80 -21.41 -8.26
CA ILE A 15 -5.42 -20.39 -7.30
C ILE A 15 -5.71 -20.94 -5.90
N LEU A 16 -4.67 -21.10 -5.07
CA LEU A 16 -4.83 -21.59 -3.72
C LEU A 16 -4.89 -20.43 -2.72
N GLY A 17 -6.00 -20.31 -2.01
CA GLY A 17 -6.26 -19.25 -1.06
C GLY A 17 -7.12 -18.16 -1.67
N GLY A 18 -8.17 -17.76 -0.95
CA GLY A 18 -9.01 -16.62 -1.29
C GLY A 18 -8.46 -15.32 -0.71
N GLY A 19 -9.33 -14.58 -0.01
CA GLY A 19 -8.99 -13.23 0.47
C GLY A 19 -8.61 -12.29 -0.67
N THR A 20 -7.94 -11.19 -0.35
CA THR A 20 -7.64 -10.14 -1.34
C THR A 20 -6.70 -10.65 -2.44
N ALA A 21 -5.60 -11.32 -2.10
CA ALA A 21 -4.65 -11.84 -3.08
C ALA A 21 -5.28 -12.85 -4.06
N GLY A 22 -6.04 -13.82 -3.54
CA GLY A 22 -6.70 -14.85 -4.35
C GLY A 22 -7.74 -14.28 -5.30
N TRP A 23 -8.64 -13.43 -4.80
CA TRP A 23 -9.71 -12.86 -5.62
C TRP A 23 -9.24 -11.76 -6.57
N MET A 24 -8.18 -11.03 -6.23
CA MET A 24 -7.48 -10.17 -7.20
C MET A 24 -6.82 -10.98 -8.31
N ALA A 25 -6.12 -12.08 -7.97
CA ALA A 25 -5.50 -12.95 -8.96
C ALA A 25 -6.53 -13.56 -9.92
N ALA A 26 -7.63 -14.09 -9.37
CA ALA A 26 -8.71 -14.65 -10.16
C ALA A 26 -9.33 -13.62 -11.11
N SER A 27 -9.59 -12.42 -10.62
CA SER A 27 -10.22 -11.34 -11.40
C SER A 27 -9.31 -10.86 -12.53
N TYR A 28 -8.03 -10.63 -12.22
CA TYR A 28 -7.04 -10.12 -13.16
C TYR A 28 -6.73 -11.14 -14.27
N LEU A 29 -6.48 -12.39 -13.89
CA LEU A 29 -6.22 -13.48 -14.85
C LEU A 29 -7.48 -13.80 -15.66
N GLY A 30 -8.67 -13.78 -15.05
CA GLY A 30 -9.93 -13.98 -15.77
C GLY A 30 -10.14 -12.96 -16.89
N LYS A 31 -9.76 -11.70 -16.65
CA LYS A 31 -9.79 -10.64 -17.67
C LYS A 31 -8.69 -10.84 -18.71
N ALA A 32 -7.45 -11.05 -18.28
CA ALA A 32 -6.29 -11.17 -19.16
C ALA A 32 -6.41 -12.34 -20.14
N LEU A 33 -6.97 -13.46 -19.69
CA LEU A 33 -7.07 -14.69 -20.47
C LEU A 33 -8.38 -14.81 -21.24
N SER A 34 -9.34 -13.89 -21.04
CA SER A 34 -10.56 -13.78 -21.84
C SER A 34 -11.28 -15.12 -22.11
N GLY A 35 -11.38 -15.97 -21.07
CA GLY A 35 -12.04 -17.28 -21.14
C GLY A 35 -11.25 -18.40 -21.85
N GLN A 36 -9.99 -18.17 -22.23
CA GLN A 36 -9.15 -19.16 -22.91
C GLN A 36 -8.54 -20.22 -21.95
N ALA A 37 -8.62 -19.97 -20.65
CA ALA A 37 -8.21 -20.88 -19.58
C ALA A 37 -9.28 -20.92 -18.48
N ALA A 38 -9.55 -22.11 -17.94
CA ALA A 38 -10.40 -22.31 -16.78
C ALA A 38 -9.64 -21.92 -15.50
N ILE A 39 -10.29 -21.17 -14.62
CA ILE A 39 -9.71 -20.72 -13.35
C ILE A 39 -10.54 -21.28 -12.20
N SER A 40 -9.88 -21.95 -11.26
CA SER A 40 -10.48 -22.39 -10.00
C SER A 40 -9.79 -21.71 -8.82
N VAL A 41 -10.57 -21.20 -7.86
CA VAL A 41 -10.07 -20.69 -6.57
C VAL A 41 -10.43 -21.70 -5.50
N VAL A 42 -9.42 -22.23 -4.82
CA VAL A 42 -9.58 -23.12 -3.66
C VAL A 42 -9.42 -22.29 -2.39
N GLU A 43 -10.53 -21.97 -1.72
CA GLU A 43 -10.55 -21.14 -0.51
C GLU A 43 -10.97 -21.97 0.71
N ALA A 44 -10.15 -21.97 1.76
CA ALA A 44 -10.53 -22.61 3.02
C ALA A 44 -11.40 -21.65 3.86
N PRO A 45 -12.60 -22.05 4.32
CA PRO A 45 -13.54 -21.15 5.01
C PRO A 45 -13.07 -20.70 6.40
N ALA A 46 -12.12 -21.42 7.02
CA ALA A 46 -11.77 -21.27 8.43
C ALA A 46 -10.58 -20.32 8.71
N ILE A 47 -10.08 -19.54 7.74
CA ILE A 47 -8.90 -18.68 7.93
C ILE A 47 -9.36 -17.24 8.27
N PRO A 48 -9.14 -16.75 9.51
CA PRO A 48 -9.46 -15.37 9.86
C PRO A 48 -8.71 -14.39 8.97
N ARG A 49 -9.43 -13.40 8.42
CA ARG A 49 -8.85 -12.35 7.58
C ARG A 49 -8.33 -11.21 8.47
N ILE A 50 -7.27 -10.54 8.05
CA ILE A 50 -6.74 -9.33 8.70
C ILE A 50 -7.68 -8.15 8.31
N GLY A 51 -8.92 -8.19 8.81
CA GLY A 51 -9.97 -7.21 8.50
C GLY A 51 -9.89 -5.98 9.38
N VAL A 52 -8.79 -5.23 9.31
CA VAL A 52 -8.50 -4.08 10.21
C VAL A 52 -8.23 -2.79 9.42
N GLY A 53 -8.75 -2.73 8.19
CA GLY A 53 -8.54 -1.64 7.24
C GLY A 53 -7.26 -1.79 6.44
N GLU A 54 -7.33 -1.56 5.13
CA GLU A 54 -6.17 -1.51 4.24
C GLU A 54 -6.04 -0.13 3.60
N ALA A 55 -4.80 0.32 3.47
CA ALA A 55 -4.43 1.53 2.75
C ALA A 55 -3.71 1.14 1.46
N THR A 56 -3.89 1.96 0.42
CA THR A 56 -3.37 1.66 -0.92
C THR A 56 -2.59 2.83 -1.53
N VAL A 57 -2.24 2.73 -2.81
CA VAL A 57 -1.54 3.74 -3.62
C VAL A 57 -2.35 4.06 -4.90
N PRO A 58 -2.15 5.22 -5.54
CA PRO A 58 -3.09 5.75 -6.55
C PRO A 58 -3.32 4.86 -7.76
N ASN A 59 -2.33 4.04 -8.13
CA ASN A 59 -2.40 3.21 -9.32
C ASN A 59 -3.43 2.08 -9.25
N LEU A 60 -3.98 1.77 -8.07
CA LEU A 60 -4.95 0.69 -7.90
C LEU A 60 -6.16 0.85 -8.83
N GLN A 61 -6.72 2.06 -8.97
CA GLN A 61 -7.84 2.25 -9.90
C GLN A 61 -7.42 1.94 -11.34
N ARG A 62 -6.36 2.58 -11.84
CA ARG A 62 -5.97 2.47 -13.26
C ARG A 62 -5.42 1.10 -13.65
N VAL A 63 -4.59 0.52 -12.79
CA VAL A 63 -3.86 -0.72 -13.09
C VAL A 63 -4.74 -1.95 -12.85
N PHE A 64 -5.68 -1.87 -11.91
CA PHE A 64 -6.50 -3.00 -11.51
C PHE A 64 -7.99 -2.79 -11.83
N PHE A 65 -8.68 -1.83 -11.22
CA PHE A 65 -10.14 -1.71 -11.40
C PHE A 65 -10.56 -1.28 -12.81
N ASP A 66 -9.91 -0.28 -13.41
CA ASP A 66 -10.13 0.16 -14.79
C ASP A 66 -9.81 -0.97 -15.79
N TYR A 67 -8.76 -1.75 -15.52
CA TYR A 67 -8.42 -2.93 -16.31
C TYR A 67 -9.56 -3.97 -16.30
N LEU A 68 -10.21 -4.15 -15.15
CA LEU A 68 -11.39 -5.01 -15.00
C LEU A 68 -12.68 -4.37 -15.55
N GLY A 69 -12.68 -3.07 -15.83
CA GLY A 69 -13.84 -2.30 -16.25
C GLY A 69 -14.80 -1.98 -15.09
N LEU A 70 -14.25 -1.77 -13.89
CA LEU A 70 -14.99 -1.50 -12.67
C LEU A 70 -14.84 -0.02 -12.28
N PRO A 71 -15.90 0.81 -12.46
CA PRO A 71 -15.86 2.22 -12.10
C PRO A 71 -15.53 2.43 -10.62
N GLU A 72 -14.75 3.47 -10.34
CA GLU A 72 -14.27 3.77 -8.99
C GLU A 72 -15.39 3.85 -7.96
N GLU A 73 -16.44 4.63 -8.27
CA GLU A 73 -17.57 4.87 -7.37
C GLU A 73 -18.35 3.58 -7.05
N GLU A 74 -18.41 2.62 -7.98
CA GLU A 74 -19.15 1.36 -7.80
C GLU A 74 -18.48 0.44 -6.78
N TRP A 75 -17.16 0.26 -6.85
CA TRP A 75 -16.48 -0.61 -5.91
C TRP A 75 -16.27 0.09 -4.57
N MET A 76 -16.05 1.42 -4.58
CA MET A 76 -15.86 2.19 -3.36
C MET A 76 -17.09 2.11 -2.44
N SER A 77 -18.29 2.29 -2.99
CA SER A 77 -19.55 2.23 -2.23
C SER A 77 -19.77 0.85 -1.60
N LYS A 78 -19.51 -0.22 -2.36
CA LYS A 78 -19.66 -1.61 -1.90
C LYS A 78 -18.63 -2.04 -0.86
N CYS A 79 -17.53 -1.30 -0.74
CA CYS A 79 -16.39 -1.66 0.12
C CYS A 79 -16.17 -0.72 1.30
N ASN A 80 -17.11 0.20 1.57
CA ASN A 80 -16.97 1.25 2.57
C ASN A 80 -15.65 2.01 2.42
N ALA A 81 -15.29 2.35 1.18
CA ALA A 81 -14.01 2.96 0.90
C ALA A 81 -14.00 4.46 1.29
N GLY A 82 -12.87 4.90 1.81
CA GLY A 82 -12.51 6.30 2.06
C GLY A 82 -11.33 6.74 1.19
N PHE A 83 -10.95 8.00 1.31
CA PHE A 83 -9.84 8.58 0.56
C PHE A 83 -8.54 8.64 1.37
N LYS A 84 -7.42 8.47 0.67
CA LYS A 84 -6.06 8.65 1.17
C LYS A 84 -5.29 9.58 0.25
N MET A 85 -4.83 10.72 0.72
CA MET A 85 -3.97 11.66 -0.02
C MET A 85 -2.49 11.50 0.33
N ALA A 86 -2.20 10.96 1.51
CA ALA A 86 -0.84 10.80 2.04
C ALA A 86 -0.77 9.73 3.13
N VAL A 87 0.46 9.45 3.56
CA VAL A 87 0.74 8.99 4.91
C VAL A 87 1.17 10.19 5.76
N LYS A 88 0.55 10.39 6.92
CA LYS A 88 0.93 11.38 7.94
C LYS A 88 1.75 10.69 9.02
N PHE A 89 3.03 11.03 9.13
CA PHE A 89 3.92 10.51 10.15
C PHE A 89 3.84 11.39 11.39
N ILE A 90 3.47 10.81 12.53
CA ILE A 90 3.24 11.52 13.80
C ILE A 90 4.25 11.01 14.83
N ASN A 91 4.93 11.93 15.53
CA ASN A 91 5.79 11.61 16.67
C ASN A 91 7.08 10.81 16.33
N TRP A 92 7.49 10.80 15.06
CA TRP A 92 8.67 10.08 14.58
C TRP A 92 10.00 10.76 14.94
N ARG A 93 9.98 12.02 15.38
CA ARG A 93 11.20 12.77 15.76
C ARG A 93 11.34 12.91 17.27
N THR A 94 10.23 13.06 17.98
CA THR A 94 10.21 13.38 19.41
C THR A 94 10.15 12.11 20.28
N PRO A 95 10.91 12.06 21.39
CA PRO A 95 10.86 10.94 22.33
C PRO A 95 9.53 10.93 23.10
N GLY A 96 9.16 9.75 23.63
CA GLY A 96 7.98 9.61 24.50
C GLY A 96 7.07 8.43 24.16
N PRO A 97 5.96 8.28 24.91
CA PRO A 97 4.99 7.21 24.70
C PRO A 97 4.25 7.35 23.35
N GLY A 98 3.46 6.33 23.01
CA GLY A 98 2.54 6.42 21.88
C GLY A 98 1.41 7.39 22.18
N GLU A 99 1.23 8.40 21.32
CA GLU A 99 0.15 9.39 21.45
C GLU A 99 -0.44 9.68 20.06
N PRO A 100 -1.78 9.74 19.90
CA PRO A 100 -2.41 9.96 18.59
C PRO A 100 -2.31 11.42 18.12
N VAL A 101 -1.96 12.33 19.04
CA VAL A 101 -1.74 13.76 18.77
C VAL A 101 -0.24 14.02 18.66
N SER A 102 0.14 14.84 17.68
CA SER A 102 1.52 15.27 17.53
C SER A 102 1.98 16.08 18.74
N ARG A 103 3.11 15.65 19.32
CA ARG A 103 3.83 16.40 20.34
C ARG A 103 4.34 17.71 19.75
N GLN A 104 4.50 18.71 20.62
CA GLN A 104 5.11 19.99 20.23
C GLN A 104 6.59 19.98 20.61
N ASP A 105 7.45 20.42 19.70
CA ASP A 105 8.86 20.71 19.96
C ASP A 105 9.22 22.15 19.54
N ALA A 106 10.51 22.48 19.52
CA ALA A 106 10.98 23.82 19.17
C ALA A 106 10.69 24.22 17.71
N ASP A 107 10.50 23.24 16.82
CA ASP A 107 10.21 23.42 15.40
C ASP A 107 8.69 23.32 15.09
N GLY A 108 7.87 23.01 16.10
CA GLY A 108 6.41 23.01 16.04
C GLY A 108 5.80 21.64 16.32
N SER A 109 4.73 21.31 15.60
CA SER A 109 4.02 20.05 15.73
C SER A 109 4.84 18.92 15.09
N ASP A 110 5.10 17.83 15.83
CA ASP A 110 5.82 16.66 15.33
C ASP A 110 4.93 15.81 14.41
N HIS A 111 4.71 16.32 13.21
CA HIS A 111 4.32 15.52 12.07
C HIS A 111 4.95 16.01 10.77
N PHE A 112 4.90 15.15 9.76
CA PHE A 112 5.13 15.47 8.36
C PHE A 112 4.29 14.55 7.47
N TYR A 113 4.04 14.97 6.25
CA TYR A 113 3.31 14.17 5.27
C TYR A 113 4.25 13.57 4.22
N HIS A 114 3.89 12.38 3.74
CA HIS A 114 4.31 11.84 2.45
C HIS A 114 3.10 11.81 1.52
N PRO A 115 2.83 12.92 0.80
CA PRO A 115 1.73 12.99 -0.16
C PRO A 115 2.02 12.17 -1.41
N PHE A 116 0.95 11.78 -2.11
CA PHE A 116 1.06 11.35 -3.49
C PHE A 116 1.31 12.55 -4.42
N GLY A 117 1.62 12.25 -5.68
CA GLY A 117 1.87 13.25 -6.72
C GLY A 117 3.35 13.48 -7.01
N LEU A 118 3.61 14.12 -8.15
CA LEU A 118 4.97 14.50 -8.55
C LEU A 118 5.27 15.96 -8.21
N LEU A 119 6.51 16.22 -7.79
CA LEU A 119 6.97 17.59 -7.55
C LEU A 119 7.05 18.40 -8.86
N PRO A 120 6.63 19.68 -8.86
CA PRO A 120 6.96 20.61 -9.94
C PRO A 120 8.47 20.66 -10.18
N SER A 121 8.90 20.82 -11.42
CA SER A 121 10.33 20.85 -11.78
C SER A 121 10.70 22.03 -12.69
N PRO A 122 10.74 23.28 -12.17
CA PRO A 122 11.19 24.44 -12.92
C PRO A 122 12.59 24.20 -13.51
N ASP A 123 12.73 24.40 -14.83
CA ASP A 123 13.93 24.11 -15.64
C ASP A 123 14.54 22.72 -15.40
N GLY A 124 13.69 21.72 -15.18
CA GLY A 124 14.10 20.32 -15.03
C GLY A 124 14.77 19.99 -13.69
N VAL A 125 14.71 20.89 -12.70
CA VAL A 125 15.17 20.62 -11.33
C VAL A 125 13.95 20.51 -10.41
N PRO A 126 13.79 19.44 -9.62
CA PRO A 126 12.65 19.30 -8.71
C PRO A 126 12.57 20.42 -7.67
N LEU A 127 11.35 20.87 -7.34
CA LEU A 127 11.07 21.97 -6.42
C LEU A 127 11.75 21.80 -5.04
N SER A 128 11.92 20.55 -4.61
CA SER A 128 12.66 20.14 -3.42
C SER A 128 14.07 20.72 -3.31
N HIS A 129 14.79 20.88 -4.41
CA HIS A 129 16.17 21.36 -4.41
C HIS A 129 16.24 22.89 -4.24
N TYR A 130 15.23 23.60 -4.75
CA TYR A 130 15.06 25.03 -4.47
C TYR A 130 14.62 25.24 -3.02
N TRP A 131 13.74 24.38 -2.48
CA TRP A 131 13.39 24.40 -1.06
C TRP A 131 14.64 24.18 -0.18
N THR A 132 15.48 23.18 -0.50
CA THR A 132 16.76 22.95 0.19
C THR A 132 17.66 24.18 0.14
N ARG A 133 17.76 24.85 -1.02
CA ARG A 133 18.54 26.08 -1.14
C ARG A 133 18.03 27.17 -0.19
N LYS A 134 16.71 27.41 -0.14
CA LYS A 134 16.10 28.39 0.76
C LYS A 134 16.30 28.02 2.22
N GLN A 135 16.18 26.74 2.56
CA GLN A 135 16.34 26.24 3.92
C GLN A 135 17.78 26.40 4.41
N LEU A 136 18.77 26.01 3.61
CA LEU A 136 20.19 26.15 3.94
C LEU A 136 20.67 27.61 4.00
N SER A 137 20.04 28.51 3.23
CA SER A 137 20.34 29.95 3.29
C SER A 137 19.58 30.69 4.40
N GLY A 138 18.71 30.02 5.15
CA GLY A 138 17.84 30.65 6.16
C GLY A 138 16.73 31.52 5.57
N ALA A 139 16.43 31.39 4.27
CA ALA A 139 15.37 32.15 3.60
C ALA A 139 13.96 31.56 3.80
N THR A 140 13.86 30.34 4.33
CA THR A 140 12.60 29.74 4.76
C THR A 140 12.81 28.84 5.98
N SER A 141 11.83 28.83 6.87
CA SER A 141 11.67 27.83 7.93
C SER A 141 10.48 26.89 7.66
N GLU A 142 9.80 27.04 6.52
CA GLU A 142 8.64 26.22 6.19
C GLU A 142 9.06 24.76 5.90
N PRO A 143 8.37 23.77 6.50
CA PRO A 143 8.59 22.36 6.20
C PRO A 143 8.45 22.04 4.71
N PHE A 144 9.22 21.04 4.25
CA PHE A 144 9.30 20.66 2.84
C PHE A 144 7.93 20.34 2.23
N ASP A 145 7.13 19.54 2.94
CA ASP A 145 5.80 19.13 2.56
C ASP A 145 4.87 20.35 2.37
N TYR A 146 4.78 21.23 3.36
CA TYR A 146 3.96 22.45 3.26
C TYR A 146 4.41 23.41 2.17
N ALA A 147 5.72 23.52 1.93
CA ALA A 147 6.26 24.39 0.90
C ALA A 147 6.02 23.84 -0.53
N SER A 148 6.08 22.52 -0.70
CA SER A 148 6.22 21.90 -2.02
C SER A 148 4.97 21.19 -2.53
N PHE A 149 3.98 20.95 -1.67
CA PHE A 149 2.75 20.23 -2.00
C PHE A 149 1.52 21.06 -1.68
N VAL A 150 0.44 20.83 -2.42
CA VAL A 150 -0.85 21.53 -2.21
C VAL A 150 -1.65 20.87 -1.08
N GLU A 151 -1.38 19.59 -0.83
CA GLU A 151 -2.16 18.67 -0.03
C GLU A 151 -2.08 18.91 1.50
N PRO A 152 -0.94 19.28 2.13
CA PRO A 152 -0.85 19.31 3.60
C PRO A 152 -1.90 20.19 4.29
N PRO A 153 -2.14 21.45 3.88
CA PRO A 153 -3.19 22.26 4.49
C PRO A 153 -4.60 21.69 4.25
N LEU A 154 -4.84 21.04 3.11
CA LEU A 154 -6.12 20.40 2.80
C LEU A 154 -6.38 19.23 3.74
N MET A 155 -5.35 18.43 4.00
CA MET A 155 -5.39 17.32 4.94
C MET A 155 -5.60 17.79 6.38
N ASP A 156 -4.91 18.85 6.82
CA ASP A 156 -5.14 19.45 8.14
C ASP A 156 -6.60 19.91 8.33
N ALA A 157 -7.20 20.43 7.26
CA ALA A 157 -8.61 20.85 7.23
C ALA A 157 -9.58 19.71 6.84
N LYS A 158 -9.11 18.47 6.75
CA LYS A 158 -9.89 17.26 6.40
C LYS A 158 -10.74 17.43 5.12
N ARG A 159 -10.18 18.07 4.08
CA ARG A 159 -10.84 18.31 2.80
C ARG A 159 -10.86 17.07 1.91
N SER A 160 -11.91 16.93 1.11
CA SER A 160 -12.01 15.88 0.09
C SER A 160 -11.01 16.12 -1.04
N PRO A 161 -10.43 15.07 -1.66
CA PRO A 161 -9.64 15.20 -2.89
C PRO A 161 -10.51 15.44 -4.15
N ARG A 162 -11.82 15.59 -3.99
CA ARG A 162 -12.81 15.86 -5.04
C ARG A 162 -13.79 16.96 -4.63
N PHE A 163 -14.23 17.75 -5.60
CA PHE A 163 -15.38 18.64 -5.46
C PHE A 163 -16.68 17.82 -5.38
N LEU A 164 -17.78 18.40 -4.89
CA LEU A 164 -19.07 17.71 -4.76
C LEU A 164 -19.65 17.21 -6.10
N ASP A 165 -19.25 17.80 -7.22
CA ASP A 165 -19.64 17.36 -8.57
C ASP A 165 -18.82 16.15 -9.08
N GLY A 166 -17.90 15.62 -8.25
CA GLY A 166 -17.02 14.51 -8.57
C GLY A 166 -15.69 14.91 -9.21
N THR A 167 -15.49 16.20 -9.55
CA THR A 167 -14.25 16.68 -10.18
C THR A 167 -13.05 16.45 -9.26
N ARG A 168 -12.02 15.77 -9.75
CA ARG A 168 -10.77 15.52 -9.03
C ARG A 168 -9.91 16.78 -8.92
N CYS A 169 -9.38 17.07 -7.73
CA CYS A 169 -8.53 18.24 -7.50
C CYS A 169 -7.06 17.91 -7.16
N THR A 170 -6.79 16.71 -6.66
CA THR A 170 -5.46 16.23 -6.24
C THR A 170 -5.34 14.71 -6.43
N ASN A 171 -4.14 14.16 -6.27
CA ASN A 171 -3.90 12.73 -6.27
C ASN A 171 -4.27 12.09 -4.94
N TYR A 172 -4.85 10.89 -5.03
CA TYR A 172 -5.29 10.13 -3.88
C TYR A 172 -5.32 8.63 -4.24
N ALA A 173 -5.45 7.83 -3.19
CA ALA A 173 -5.69 6.40 -3.17
C ALA A 173 -6.82 6.10 -2.17
N TRP A 174 -6.95 4.85 -1.75
CA TRP A 174 -8.12 4.42 -0.98
C TRP A 174 -7.76 3.78 0.36
N HIS A 175 -8.64 4.00 1.31
CA HIS A 175 -8.81 3.16 2.49
C HIS A 175 -10.03 2.28 2.29
N PHE A 176 -9.97 1.00 2.65
CA PHE A 176 -11.15 0.13 2.56
C PHE A 176 -11.08 -1.07 3.51
N ASP A 177 -12.21 -1.76 3.63
CA ASP A 177 -12.25 -3.08 4.23
C ASP A 177 -11.86 -4.16 3.20
N ALA A 178 -10.70 -4.78 3.42
CA ALA A 178 -10.16 -5.81 2.55
C ALA A 178 -11.10 -7.01 2.38
N ALA A 179 -11.90 -7.35 3.41
CA ALA A 179 -12.85 -8.43 3.33
C ALA A 179 -14.01 -8.10 2.39
N LEU A 180 -14.44 -6.83 2.35
CA LEU A 180 -15.47 -6.37 1.41
C LEU A 180 -14.95 -6.33 -0.02
N VAL A 181 -13.72 -5.84 -0.24
CA VAL A 181 -13.09 -5.89 -1.58
C VAL A 181 -12.93 -7.34 -2.06
N ALA A 182 -12.46 -8.24 -1.20
CA ALA A 182 -12.33 -9.65 -1.54
C ALA A 182 -13.70 -10.29 -1.89
N ALA A 183 -14.76 -9.98 -1.14
CA ALA A 183 -16.10 -10.46 -1.44
C ALA A 183 -16.65 -9.87 -2.75
N PHE A 184 -16.47 -8.57 -2.98
CA PHE A 184 -16.85 -7.90 -4.21
C PHE A 184 -16.16 -8.52 -5.44
N LEU A 185 -14.86 -8.75 -5.35
CA LEU A 185 -14.08 -9.37 -6.43
C LEU A 185 -14.40 -10.86 -6.62
N ARG A 186 -14.70 -11.60 -5.55
CA ARG A 186 -15.24 -12.96 -5.65
C ARG A 186 -16.52 -12.97 -6.47
N ASP A 187 -17.47 -12.13 -6.12
CA ASP A 187 -18.77 -12.10 -6.77
C ASP A 187 -18.61 -11.67 -8.24
N PHE A 188 -17.74 -10.68 -8.51
CA PHE A 188 -17.36 -10.30 -9.87
C PHE A 188 -16.76 -11.47 -10.66
N ALA A 189 -15.71 -12.12 -10.14
CA ALA A 189 -15.00 -13.18 -10.85
C ALA A 189 -15.87 -14.41 -11.11
N THR A 190 -16.67 -14.82 -10.12
CA THR A 190 -17.56 -15.98 -10.24
C THR A 190 -18.73 -15.71 -11.18
N VAL A 191 -19.40 -14.56 -11.07
CA VAL A 191 -20.61 -14.25 -11.85
C VAL A 191 -20.29 -13.74 -13.26
N LYS A 192 -19.26 -12.91 -13.41
CA LYS A 192 -18.95 -12.25 -14.71
C LYS A 192 -17.88 -12.96 -15.53
N GLN A 193 -16.97 -13.70 -14.88
CA GLN A 193 -15.84 -14.33 -15.56
C GLN A 193 -15.89 -15.86 -15.50
N GLY A 194 -16.86 -16.44 -14.79
CA GLY A 194 -17.03 -17.90 -14.71
C GLY A 194 -15.94 -18.61 -13.90
N VAL A 195 -15.26 -17.89 -13.00
CA VAL A 195 -14.28 -18.50 -12.09
C VAL A 195 -14.99 -19.51 -11.18
N ARG A 196 -14.44 -20.73 -11.09
CA ARG A 196 -14.98 -21.77 -10.21
C ARG A 196 -14.50 -21.54 -8.78
N HIS A 197 -15.41 -21.23 -7.86
CA HIS A 197 -15.11 -21.18 -6.43
C HIS A 197 -15.26 -22.58 -5.82
N ILE A 198 -14.21 -23.06 -5.15
CA ILE A 198 -14.19 -24.36 -4.48
C ILE A 198 -13.83 -24.12 -3.01
N GLU A 199 -14.81 -24.34 -2.13
CA GLU A 199 -14.58 -24.22 -0.70
C GLU A 199 -13.99 -25.52 -0.15
N GLY A 200 -12.79 -25.45 0.42
CA GLY A 200 -12.14 -26.62 0.99
C GLY A 200 -10.72 -26.38 1.47
N THR A 201 -10.29 -27.24 2.40
CA THR A 201 -8.93 -27.27 2.91
C THR A 201 -8.11 -28.28 2.09
N VAL A 202 -6.93 -27.86 1.62
CA VAL A 202 -5.98 -28.76 0.95
C VAL A 202 -5.32 -29.68 1.97
N SER A 203 -5.42 -30.99 1.74
CA SER A 203 -4.82 -32.05 2.54
C SER A 203 -3.49 -32.53 1.97
N ASP A 204 -3.36 -32.58 0.64
CA ASP A 204 -2.17 -33.06 -0.06
C ASP A 204 -1.93 -32.32 -1.37
N VAL A 205 -0.67 -32.27 -1.81
CA VAL A 205 -0.26 -31.65 -3.08
C VAL A 205 0.66 -32.61 -3.82
N ARG A 206 0.27 -32.99 -5.04
CA ARG A 206 1.03 -33.92 -5.86
C ARG A 206 1.88 -33.15 -6.87
N ALA A 207 3.17 -33.46 -6.92
CA ALA A 207 4.08 -32.97 -7.94
C ALA A 207 4.59 -34.12 -8.82
N ASP A 208 4.89 -33.82 -10.07
CA ASP A 208 5.48 -34.76 -11.02
C ASP A 208 6.98 -34.96 -10.77
N SER A 209 7.61 -35.84 -11.57
CA SER A 209 9.05 -36.11 -11.48
C SER A 209 9.97 -34.92 -11.78
N ARG A 210 9.46 -33.86 -12.41
CA ARG A 210 10.19 -32.61 -12.68
C ARG A 210 10.04 -31.59 -11.54
N GLY A 211 9.16 -31.87 -10.58
CA GLY A 211 8.80 -30.96 -9.49
C GLY A 211 7.71 -29.95 -9.87
N TYR A 212 6.95 -30.19 -10.95
CA TYR A 212 5.78 -29.37 -11.29
C TYR A 212 4.58 -29.89 -10.52
N ILE A 213 3.76 -29.01 -9.97
CA ILE A 213 2.53 -29.41 -9.30
C ILE A 213 1.55 -29.93 -10.35
N GLU A 214 1.00 -31.13 -10.14
CA GLU A 214 -0.02 -31.74 -10.99
C GLU A 214 -1.43 -31.44 -10.46
N SER A 215 -1.61 -31.54 -9.13
CA SER A 215 -2.91 -31.37 -8.49
C SER A 215 -2.82 -31.03 -7.00
N VAL A 216 -3.90 -30.47 -6.47
CA VAL A 216 -4.18 -30.36 -5.03
C VAL A 216 -5.35 -31.28 -4.68
N THR A 217 -5.23 -31.98 -3.55
CA THR A 217 -6.28 -32.84 -3.00
C THR A 217 -6.89 -32.15 -1.79
N LEU A 218 -8.22 -32.08 -1.73
CA LEU A 218 -8.94 -31.53 -0.60
C LEU A 218 -9.14 -32.57 0.50
N GLU A 219 -9.46 -32.13 1.72
CA GLU A 219 -9.88 -33.03 2.82
C GLU A 219 -11.13 -33.86 2.46
N SER A 220 -11.97 -33.37 1.54
CA SER A 220 -13.12 -34.11 1.01
C SER A 220 -12.73 -35.27 0.08
N GLY A 221 -11.46 -35.36 -0.33
CA GLY A 221 -10.97 -36.30 -1.34
C GLY A 221 -11.12 -35.81 -2.78
N GLU A 222 -11.72 -34.64 -3.02
CA GLU A 222 -11.74 -34.04 -4.36
C GLU A 222 -10.32 -33.69 -4.81
N VAL A 223 -9.96 -34.08 -6.04
CA VAL A 223 -8.66 -33.81 -6.65
C VAL A 223 -8.83 -32.76 -7.74
N ILE A 224 -8.06 -31.68 -7.65
CA ILE A 224 -8.14 -30.54 -8.56
C ILE A 224 -6.80 -30.42 -9.29
N GLY A 225 -6.82 -30.78 -10.58
CA GLY A 225 -5.64 -30.66 -11.45
C GLY A 225 -5.49 -29.27 -12.07
N GLY A 226 -4.25 -28.90 -12.39
CA GLY A 226 -3.93 -27.60 -13.00
C GLY A 226 -2.66 -27.66 -13.85
N ASP A 227 -2.54 -26.73 -14.79
CA ASP A 227 -1.31 -26.52 -15.56
C ASP A 227 -0.42 -25.46 -14.88
N LEU A 228 -1.04 -24.42 -14.32
CA LEU A 228 -0.40 -23.35 -13.55
C LEU A 228 -1.06 -23.21 -12.17
N PHE A 229 -0.26 -23.09 -11.13
CA PHE A 229 -0.72 -22.90 -9.76
C PHE A 229 -0.31 -21.52 -9.24
N VAL A 230 -1.26 -20.79 -8.66
CA VAL A 230 -0.99 -19.49 -8.01
C VAL A 230 -1.16 -19.66 -6.51
N ASP A 231 -0.06 -19.55 -5.76
CA ASP A 231 -0.08 -19.64 -4.32
C ASP A 231 -0.47 -18.29 -3.71
N CYS A 232 -1.70 -18.18 -3.23
CA CYS A 232 -2.23 -17.07 -2.44
C CYS A 232 -2.55 -17.50 -1.00
N SER A 233 -1.91 -18.56 -0.49
CA SER A 233 -2.25 -19.21 0.80
C SER A 233 -1.79 -18.45 2.06
N GLY A 234 -1.31 -17.22 1.86
CA GLY A 234 -0.79 -16.34 2.90
C GLY A 234 0.61 -16.72 3.38
N LEU A 235 0.97 -16.29 4.59
CA LEU A 235 2.30 -16.48 5.19
C LEU A 235 2.77 -17.94 5.28
N ARG A 236 1.84 -18.90 5.15
CA ARG A 236 2.14 -20.33 5.14
C ARG A 236 2.87 -20.78 3.89
N GLY A 237 2.70 -20.09 2.76
CA GLY A 237 3.30 -20.45 1.47
C GLY A 237 3.14 -21.94 1.16
N LEU A 238 1.89 -22.44 1.20
CA LEU A 238 1.59 -23.86 1.19
C LEU A 238 2.18 -24.55 -0.05
N LEU A 239 2.11 -23.92 -1.22
CA LEU A 239 2.68 -24.49 -2.43
C LEU A 239 4.15 -24.12 -2.54
N ILE A 240 4.47 -22.83 -2.47
CA ILE A 240 5.81 -22.34 -2.81
C ILE A 240 6.87 -22.75 -1.78
N ASN A 241 6.56 -22.67 -0.48
CA ASN A 241 7.49 -22.98 0.59
C ASN A 241 7.35 -24.42 1.09
N LYS A 242 6.12 -24.85 1.43
CA LYS A 242 5.90 -26.18 2.03
C LYS A 242 6.03 -27.30 0.99
N THR A 243 5.35 -27.21 -0.15
CA THR A 243 5.40 -28.26 -1.18
C THR A 243 6.68 -28.21 -2.01
N LEU A 244 7.04 -27.04 -2.54
CA LEU A 244 8.18 -26.90 -3.46
C LEU A 244 9.53 -26.65 -2.75
N GLY A 245 9.51 -26.44 -1.43
CA GLY A 245 10.72 -26.24 -0.64
C GLY A 245 11.49 -24.96 -0.99
N GLU A 246 10.88 -23.97 -1.64
CA GLU A 246 11.58 -22.73 -1.96
C GLU A 246 11.87 -21.96 -0.66
N PRO A 247 13.14 -21.61 -0.37
CA PRO A 247 13.48 -20.92 0.86
C PRO A 247 12.86 -19.52 0.92
N PHE A 248 12.36 -19.15 2.11
CA PHE A 248 12.07 -17.76 2.45
C PHE A 248 13.33 -17.10 3.00
N ILE A 249 13.68 -15.93 2.46
CA ILE A 249 14.77 -15.09 2.93
C ILE A 249 14.17 -14.13 3.96
N ASP A 250 14.39 -14.44 5.23
CA ASP A 250 14.10 -13.50 6.32
C ASP A 250 15.01 -12.28 6.19
N MET A 251 14.44 -11.09 6.38
CA MET A 251 15.14 -9.81 6.28
C MET A 251 14.95 -8.98 7.55
N SER A 252 14.87 -9.65 8.71
CA SER A 252 14.74 -8.99 10.01
C SER A 252 16.02 -8.26 10.45
N ASP A 253 17.13 -8.49 9.74
CA ASP A 253 18.37 -7.71 9.81
C ASP A 253 18.26 -6.32 9.16
N HIS A 254 17.20 -6.07 8.39
CA HIS A 254 16.84 -4.76 7.84
C HIS A 254 15.64 -4.11 8.55
N LEU A 255 14.62 -4.90 8.91
CA LEU A 255 13.37 -4.42 9.51
C LEU A 255 13.03 -5.24 10.76
N LEU A 256 13.02 -4.60 11.93
CA LEU A 256 12.86 -5.30 13.20
C LEU A 256 11.43 -5.77 13.48
N ASN A 257 10.42 -5.02 13.02
CA ASN A 257 9.03 -5.30 13.37
C ASN A 257 8.61 -6.65 12.79
N ASN A 258 7.92 -7.45 13.60
CA ASN A 258 7.61 -8.84 13.26
C ASN A 258 6.24 -9.31 13.80
N SER A 259 5.53 -8.41 14.48
CA SER A 259 4.24 -8.68 15.11
C SER A 259 3.32 -7.46 14.97
N ALA A 260 2.01 -7.69 15.02
CA ALA A 260 1.03 -6.64 15.16
C ALA A 260 -0.10 -7.05 16.10
N VAL A 261 -0.69 -6.08 16.78
CA VAL A 261 -2.01 -6.21 17.41
C VAL A 261 -2.91 -5.15 16.78
N ALA A 262 -4.10 -5.55 16.34
CA ALA A 262 -4.97 -4.68 15.56
C ALA A 262 -6.44 -4.82 15.93
N THR A 263 -7.21 -3.76 15.72
CA THR A 263 -8.64 -3.70 15.98
C THR A 263 -9.32 -2.66 15.08
N GLN A 264 -10.65 -2.55 15.21
CA GLN A 264 -11.44 -1.49 14.60
C GLN A 264 -12.06 -0.63 15.69
N VAL A 265 -12.04 0.68 15.51
CA VAL A 265 -12.59 1.64 16.48
C VAL A 265 -13.75 2.39 15.81
N PRO A 266 -14.98 2.30 16.35
CA PRO A 266 -16.09 3.14 15.90
C PRO A 266 -15.73 4.62 15.98
N HIS A 267 -16.19 5.39 15.01
CA HIS A 267 -15.85 6.81 14.91
C HIS A 267 -17.08 7.64 14.59
N ASP A 268 -17.24 8.75 15.31
CA ASP A 268 -18.28 9.74 15.04
C ASP A 268 -17.77 10.70 13.96
N ASP A 269 -18.04 10.36 12.70
CA ASP A 269 -17.63 11.13 11.53
C ASP A 269 -18.30 12.50 11.45
N GLU A 270 -19.54 12.63 11.94
CA GLU A 270 -20.27 13.89 11.92
C GLU A 270 -19.64 14.91 12.87
N ALA A 271 -19.28 14.47 14.07
CA ALA A 271 -18.65 15.34 15.06
C ALA A 271 -17.18 15.64 14.75
N ASN A 272 -16.43 14.67 14.21
CA ASN A 272 -14.97 14.76 14.10
C ASN A 272 -14.46 14.93 12.65
N GLY A 273 -15.29 14.66 11.64
CA GLY A 273 -14.87 14.58 10.24
C GLY A 273 -13.98 13.37 9.93
N ILE A 274 -13.85 13.03 8.66
CA ILE A 274 -13.01 11.92 8.19
C ILE A 274 -11.66 12.46 7.74
N GLU A 275 -10.57 11.89 8.23
CA GLU A 275 -9.22 12.25 7.80
C GLU A 275 -8.91 11.63 6.43
N PRO A 276 -8.54 12.42 5.40
CA PRO A 276 -8.27 11.91 4.05
C PRO A 276 -6.83 11.39 3.93
N TYR A 277 -6.29 10.72 4.94
CA TYR A 277 -4.91 10.23 4.98
C TYR A 277 -4.75 9.05 5.95
N THR A 278 -3.73 8.22 5.72
CA THR A 278 -3.30 7.21 6.70
C THR A 278 -2.43 7.89 7.74
N SER A 279 -2.61 7.63 9.04
CA SER A 279 -1.64 8.06 10.06
C SER A 279 -0.68 6.92 10.39
N SER A 280 0.59 7.27 10.55
CA SER A 280 1.65 6.42 11.08
C SER A 280 2.17 7.04 12.37
N ILE A 281 1.76 6.50 13.52
CA ILE A 281 2.01 7.06 14.84
C ILE A 281 3.18 6.30 15.48
N ALA A 282 4.30 6.96 15.73
CA ALA A 282 5.47 6.31 16.33
C ALA A 282 5.20 5.88 17.78
N MET A 283 5.55 4.64 18.10
CA MET A 283 5.35 4.00 19.41
C MET A 283 6.71 3.65 20.06
N PRO A 284 6.76 3.22 21.33
CA PRO A 284 8.00 2.86 22.00
C PRO A 284 8.79 1.72 21.34
N ALA A 285 8.11 0.73 20.75
CA ALA A 285 8.72 -0.47 20.15
C ALA A 285 8.25 -0.74 18.71
N GLY A 286 7.86 0.32 17.99
CA GLY A 286 7.35 0.24 16.62
C GLY A 286 6.49 1.44 16.26
N TRP A 287 5.35 1.22 15.62
CA TRP A 287 4.41 2.28 15.22
C TRP A 287 2.97 1.75 15.08
N THR A 288 1.99 2.64 15.17
CA THR A 288 0.57 2.32 15.03
C THR A 288 -0.01 2.96 13.78
N TRP A 289 -0.67 2.18 12.93
CA TRP A 289 -1.44 2.75 11.82
C TRP A 289 -2.81 3.26 12.29
N LYS A 290 -3.34 4.27 11.60
CA LYS A 290 -4.75 4.65 11.60
C LYS A 290 -5.22 4.75 10.16
N ILE A 291 -6.28 4.01 9.81
CA ILE A 291 -6.88 3.93 8.48
C ILE A 291 -8.35 4.33 8.59
N PRO A 292 -8.69 5.61 8.38
CA PRO A 292 -10.06 6.12 8.39
C PRO A 292 -10.95 5.47 7.32
N MET A 293 -12.18 5.13 7.69
CA MET A 293 -13.26 4.64 6.82
C MET A 293 -14.58 5.27 7.29
N PRO A 294 -15.66 5.20 6.51
CA PRO A 294 -16.97 5.63 6.98
C PRO A 294 -17.40 4.89 8.26
N GLY A 295 -17.69 5.64 9.32
CA GLY A 295 -18.20 5.20 10.62
C GLY A 295 -17.18 4.55 11.57
N ARG A 296 -15.92 4.38 11.15
CA ARG A 296 -14.87 3.72 11.94
C ARG A 296 -13.48 3.99 11.39
N PHE A 297 -12.45 3.72 12.18
CA PHE A 297 -11.09 3.56 11.64
C PHE A 297 -10.51 2.21 12.02
N GLY A 298 -9.73 1.67 11.09
CA GLY A 298 -8.85 0.53 11.34
C GLY A 298 -7.56 0.98 12.02
N THR A 299 -7.08 0.25 13.01
CA THR A 299 -5.83 0.58 13.69
C THR A 299 -5.07 -0.66 14.13
N GLY A 300 -3.75 -0.58 14.15
CA GLY A 300 -2.92 -1.65 14.69
C GLY A 300 -1.51 -1.19 15.00
N TYR A 301 -1.01 -1.66 16.14
CA TYR A 301 0.35 -1.44 16.59
C TYR A 301 1.22 -2.53 16.00
N VAL A 302 2.09 -2.15 15.06
CA VAL A 302 3.18 -2.94 14.49
C VAL A 302 4.39 -2.80 15.40
N TYR A 303 4.91 -3.91 15.90
CA TYR A 303 5.99 -3.93 16.89
C TYR A 303 6.98 -5.08 16.65
N CYS A 304 8.13 -4.99 17.32
CA CYS A 304 9.11 -6.06 17.40
C CYS A 304 8.98 -6.78 18.76
N ASP A 305 8.70 -8.08 18.73
CA ASP A 305 8.48 -8.90 19.93
C ASP A 305 9.70 -9.05 20.86
N LYS A 306 10.89 -8.64 20.41
CA LYS A 306 12.09 -8.53 21.25
C LYS A 306 12.05 -7.31 22.18
N PHE A 307 11.24 -6.30 21.87
CA PHE A 307 11.22 -5.01 22.55
C PHE A 307 9.89 -4.68 23.24
N ALA A 308 8.81 -5.36 22.86
CA ALA A 308 7.52 -5.34 23.56
C ALA A 308 6.86 -6.71 23.46
N ASP A 309 6.30 -7.21 24.55
CA ASP A 309 5.55 -8.48 24.50
C ASP A 309 4.12 -8.27 23.97
N LYS A 310 3.40 -9.38 23.75
CA LYS A 310 2.03 -9.38 23.22
C LYS A 310 1.06 -8.54 24.06
N ASP A 311 1.18 -8.61 25.38
CA ASP A 311 0.24 -7.98 26.31
C ASP A 311 0.59 -6.50 26.51
N GLU A 312 1.89 -6.15 26.49
CA GLU A 312 2.38 -4.78 26.46
C GLU A 312 1.91 -4.07 25.19
N ALA A 313 2.09 -4.68 24.02
CA ALA A 313 1.60 -4.10 22.76
C ALA A 313 0.07 -3.91 22.76
N ALA A 314 -0.69 -4.84 23.34
CA ALA A 314 -2.13 -4.70 23.48
C ALA A 314 -2.52 -3.52 24.40
N ARG A 315 -1.86 -3.40 25.56
CA ARG A 315 -2.06 -2.28 26.49
C ARG A 315 -1.71 -0.94 25.85
N ASP A 316 -0.60 -0.87 25.12
CA ASP A 316 -0.17 0.34 24.43
C ASP A 316 -1.17 0.77 23.34
N LEU A 317 -1.63 -0.17 22.51
CA LEU A 317 -2.64 0.12 21.48
C LEU A 317 -3.96 0.58 22.11
N CYS A 318 -4.44 -0.12 23.13
CA CYS A 318 -5.68 0.24 23.81
C CYS A 318 -5.56 1.58 24.52
N GLY A 319 -4.42 1.85 25.19
CA GLY A 319 -4.12 3.13 25.83
C GLY A 319 -4.11 4.30 24.84
N LEU A 320 -3.56 4.11 23.64
CA LEU A 320 -3.54 5.11 22.57
C LEU A 320 -4.95 5.62 22.21
N TRP A 321 -5.95 4.74 22.28
CA TRP A 321 -7.32 4.99 21.84
C TRP A 321 -8.35 5.02 22.99
N GLY A 322 -7.91 4.93 24.24
CA GLY A 322 -8.81 4.89 25.40
C GLY A 322 -9.73 3.66 25.43
N LEU A 323 -9.26 2.53 24.89
CA LEU A 323 -10.01 1.27 24.83
C LEU A 323 -9.76 0.40 26.07
N ASP A 324 -10.72 -0.45 26.39
CA ASP A 324 -10.57 -1.49 27.41
C ASP A 324 -10.11 -2.80 26.75
N PRO A 325 -8.86 -3.26 26.97
CA PRO A 325 -8.30 -4.44 26.30
C PRO A 325 -9.09 -5.73 26.57
N GLU A 326 -9.86 -5.80 27.65
CA GLU A 326 -10.70 -6.97 27.98
C GLU A 326 -12.05 -6.95 27.25
N LYS A 327 -12.44 -5.82 26.65
CA LYS A 327 -13.76 -5.64 26.00
C LYS A 327 -13.69 -5.46 24.50
N VAL A 328 -12.51 -5.16 23.94
CA VAL A 328 -12.35 -4.97 22.49
C VAL A 328 -11.75 -6.22 21.85
N PRO A 329 -12.25 -6.66 20.69
CA PRO A 329 -11.64 -7.75 19.96
C PRO A 329 -10.28 -7.31 19.41
N LEU A 330 -9.22 -7.99 19.84
CA LEU A 330 -7.86 -7.75 19.38
C LEU A 330 -7.39 -8.90 18.48
N ASN A 331 -6.96 -8.57 17.27
CA ASN A 331 -6.34 -9.51 16.35
C ASN A 331 -4.82 -9.45 16.51
N HIS A 332 -4.22 -10.53 17.00
CA HIS A 332 -2.78 -10.66 17.14
C HIS A 332 -2.19 -11.42 15.97
N ILE A 333 -1.23 -10.80 15.30
CA ILE A 333 -0.64 -11.29 14.07
C ILE A 333 0.86 -11.42 14.29
N LYS A 334 1.40 -12.62 14.07
CA LYS A 334 2.83 -12.84 13.88
C LYS A 334 3.08 -12.95 12.39
N PHE A 335 4.03 -12.19 11.88
CA PHE A 335 4.38 -12.21 10.46
C PHE A 335 5.86 -12.47 10.25
N ARG A 336 6.19 -12.94 9.04
CA ARG A 336 7.57 -13.06 8.55
C ARG A 336 7.87 -11.87 7.65
N VAL A 337 9.05 -11.27 7.78
CA VAL A 337 9.46 -10.11 6.98
C VAL A 337 10.54 -10.51 6.01
N GLY A 338 10.32 -10.24 4.73
CA GLY A 338 11.21 -10.69 3.66
C GLY A 338 10.44 -11.24 2.47
N ARG A 339 11.12 -12.02 1.64
CA ARG A 339 10.58 -12.59 0.40
C ARG A 339 11.11 -14.00 0.16
N ASN A 340 10.39 -14.79 -0.63
CA ASN A 340 10.95 -16.01 -1.19
C ASN A 340 12.23 -15.69 -1.97
N ARG A 341 13.18 -16.63 -2.01
CA ARG A 341 14.35 -16.50 -2.89
C ARG A 341 13.92 -16.33 -4.35
N ARG A 342 12.85 -17.04 -4.77
CA ARG A 342 12.17 -16.90 -6.05
C ARG A 342 10.66 -16.91 -5.81
N ALA A 343 9.94 -15.96 -6.39
CA ALA A 343 8.48 -15.89 -6.33
C ALA A 343 7.79 -16.87 -7.29
N TRP A 344 8.50 -17.37 -8.31
CA TRP A 344 8.00 -18.37 -9.25
C TRP A 344 9.01 -19.53 -9.37
N VAL A 345 8.55 -20.74 -9.03
CA VAL A 345 9.30 -22.00 -9.13
C VAL A 345 8.44 -23.05 -9.86
N GLY A 346 9.02 -23.71 -10.88
CA GLY A 346 8.28 -24.66 -11.72
C GLY A 346 7.05 -24.01 -12.35
N ASN A 347 5.87 -24.61 -12.16
CA ASN A 347 4.57 -24.05 -12.54
C ASN A 347 3.81 -23.40 -11.37
N CYS A 348 4.50 -22.99 -10.31
CA CYS A 348 3.91 -22.32 -9.15
C CYS A 348 4.39 -20.88 -9.02
N VAL A 349 3.45 -19.94 -8.95
CA VAL A 349 3.69 -18.51 -8.76
C VAL A 349 3.10 -18.08 -7.42
N SER A 350 3.92 -17.59 -6.49
CA SER A 350 3.43 -17.01 -5.24
C SER A 350 3.03 -15.55 -5.41
N ILE A 351 1.84 -15.17 -4.95
CA ILE A 351 1.28 -13.81 -5.01
C ILE A 351 0.75 -13.41 -3.63
N GLY A 352 1.06 -12.17 -3.21
CA GLY A 352 0.70 -11.66 -1.89
C GLY A 352 1.60 -12.23 -0.78
N LEU A 353 1.03 -12.49 0.41
CA LEU A 353 1.78 -12.84 1.62
C LEU A 353 2.54 -14.19 1.52
N SER A 354 2.19 -15.05 0.57
CA SER A 354 2.94 -16.28 0.26
C SER A 354 4.27 -15.99 -0.45
N SER A 355 4.36 -14.85 -1.14
CA SER A 355 5.54 -14.40 -1.88
C SER A 355 6.48 -13.59 -1.00
N CYS A 356 5.97 -12.48 -0.48
CA CYS A 356 6.77 -11.49 0.24
C CYS A 356 5.89 -10.63 1.15
N PHE A 357 6.49 -10.07 2.20
CA PHE A 357 5.80 -9.17 3.12
C PHE A 357 6.78 -8.20 3.79
N VAL A 358 6.34 -6.95 3.91
CA VAL A 358 6.87 -5.93 4.82
C VAL A 358 5.72 -5.31 5.59
N GLU A 359 6.02 -4.70 6.73
CA GLU A 359 5.06 -3.90 7.47
C GLU A 359 4.37 -2.83 6.60
N PRO A 360 3.08 -2.51 6.83
CA PRO A 360 2.28 -1.67 5.94
C PRO A 360 2.58 -0.16 6.07
N LEU A 361 3.82 0.21 6.41
CA LEU A 361 4.24 1.59 6.70
C LEU A 361 4.00 2.53 5.52
N GLU A 362 4.20 2.04 4.30
CA GLU A 362 3.96 2.78 3.05
C GLU A 362 2.88 2.12 2.16
N SER A 363 1.97 1.33 2.75
CA SER A 363 0.77 0.82 2.06
C SER A 363 1.04 -0.03 0.79
N THR A 364 2.12 -0.81 0.80
CA THR A 364 2.59 -1.55 -0.38
C THR A 364 2.02 -2.96 -0.54
N GLY A 365 1.28 -3.48 0.45
CA GLY A 365 0.78 -4.86 0.41
C GLY A 365 -0.08 -5.18 -0.81
N ILE A 366 -1.09 -4.34 -1.10
CA ILE A 366 -1.95 -4.48 -2.29
C ILE A 366 -1.21 -4.14 -3.59
N TYR A 367 -0.30 -3.16 -3.53
CA TYR A 367 0.57 -2.84 -4.66
C TYR A 367 1.42 -4.04 -5.09
N PHE A 368 2.00 -4.79 -4.14
CA PHE A 368 2.77 -6.00 -4.47
C PHE A 368 1.90 -7.06 -5.14
N ILE A 369 0.61 -7.16 -4.80
CA ILE A 369 -0.32 -8.06 -5.48
C ILE A 369 -0.57 -7.60 -6.92
N THR A 370 -0.96 -6.34 -7.13
CA THR A 370 -1.25 -5.82 -8.48
C THR A 370 -0.02 -5.85 -9.38
N ALA A 371 1.15 -5.47 -8.85
CA ALA A 371 2.41 -5.49 -9.59
C ALA A 371 2.81 -6.91 -9.97
N SER A 372 2.70 -7.87 -9.04
CA SER A 372 3.01 -9.27 -9.36
C SER A 372 2.04 -9.86 -10.38
N LEU A 373 0.76 -9.52 -10.33
CA LEU A 373 -0.22 -9.96 -11.34
C LEU A 373 0.05 -9.36 -12.72
N HIS A 374 0.39 -8.08 -12.77
CA HIS A 374 0.81 -7.43 -14.01
C HIS A 374 2.05 -8.12 -14.60
N GLN A 375 3.08 -8.35 -13.78
CA GLN A 375 4.29 -9.04 -14.22
C GLN A 375 4.02 -10.49 -14.62
N LEU A 376 3.11 -11.20 -13.95
CA LEU A 376 2.73 -12.55 -14.33
C LEU A 376 2.07 -12.58 -15.71
N VAL A 377 1.14 -11.67 -15.99
CA VAL A 377 0.49 -11.58 -17.32
C VAL A 377 1.50 -11.19 -18.41
N LYS A 378 2.43 -10.28 -18.11
CA LYS A 378 3.50 -9.90 -19.04
C LYS A 378 4.45 -11.06 -19.36
N HIS A 379 4.67 -11.95 -18.40
CA HIS A 379 5.56 -13.12 -18.53
C HIS A 379 4.79 -14.44 -18.60
N PHE A 380 3.53 -14.41 -19.06
CA PHE A 380 2.64 -15.56 -18.95
C PHE A 380 3.17 -16.75 -19.77
N PRO A 381 3.21 -17.97 -19.19
CA PRO A 381 3.91 -19.09 -19.82
C PRO A 381 2.98 -19.94 -20.70
N GLU A 382 3.60 -20.81 -21.49
CA GLU A 382 3.00 -22.05 -21.97
C GLU A 382 3.12 -23.15 -20.89
N ARG A 383 2.62 -24.36 -21.14
CA ARG A 383 2.64 -25.48 -20.19
C ARG A 383 4.04 -25.92 -19.82
N ASP A 384 4.96 -25.88 -20.78
CA ASP A 384 6.39 -25.97 -20.48
C ASP A 384 6.91 -24.55 -20.23
N VAL A 385 7.13 -24.24 -18.95
CA VAL A 385 7.53 -22.90 -18.52
C VAL A 385 8.93 -22.59 -19.02
N ASP A 386 9.04 -21.64 -19.96
CA ASP A 386 10.33 -21.10 -20.38
C ASP A 386 11.06 -20.49 -19.16
N PRO A 387 12.26 -21.00 -18.80
CA PRO A 387 13.04 -20.47 -17.70
C PRO A 387 13.30 -18.96 -17.80
N VAL A 388 13.41 -18.40 -19.00
CA VAL A 388 13.64 -16.96 -19.21
C VAL A 388 12.45 -16.14 -18.73
N LEU A 389 11.22 -16.55 -19.05
CA LEU A 389 10.01 -15.85 -18.57
C LEU A 389 9.95 -15.86 -17.05
N ARG A 390 10.16 -17.05 -16.45
CA ARG A 390 10.18 -17.24 -15.00
C ARG A 390 11.27 -16.40 -14.33
N ASP A 391 12.49 -16.44 -14.84
CA ASP A 391 13.64 -15.78 -14.21
C ASP A 391 13.57 -14.26 -14.35
N ARG A 392 12.95 -13.75 -15.43
CA ARG A 392 12.64 -12.31 -15.57
C ARG A 392 11.56 -11.87 -14.59
N PHE A 393 10.44 -12.59 -14.49
CA PHE A 393 9.43 -12.33 -13.47
C PHE A 393 10.05 -12.28 -12.06
N ASN A 394 10.85 -13.30 -11.71
CA ASN A 394 11.51 -13.37 -10.41
C ASN A 394 12.38 -12.14 -10.13
N ARG A 395 13.13 -11.64 -11.13
CA ARG A 395 13.96 -10.44 -10.97
C ARG A 395 13.11 -9.21 -10.66
N GLU A 396 12.00 -9.01 -11.37
CA GLU A 396 11.10 -7.87 -11.12
C GLU A 396 10.53 -7.88 -9.70
N ILE A 397 10.16 -9.06 -9.17
CA ILE A 397 9.64 -9.18 -7.81
C ILE A 397 10.74 -8.93 -6.76
N VAL A 398 11.96 -9.42 -7.02
CA VAL A 398 13.12 -9.16 -6.15
C VAL A 398 13.41 -7.67 -6.07
N ASP A 399 13.54 -7.00 -7.21
CA ASP A 399 13.90 -5.58 -7.27
C ASP A 399 12.79 -4.71 -6.63
N MET A 400 11.52 -5.00 -6.93
CA MET A 400 10.36 -4.31 -6.33
C MET A 400 10.36 -4.41 -4.79
N PHE A 401 10.60 -5.61 -4.26
CA PHE A 401 10.56 -5.84 -2.83
C PHE A 401 11.77 -5.22 -2.12
N ASP A 402 12.98 -5.46 -2.63
CA ASP A 402 14.22 -5.00 -1.98
C ASP A 402 14.30 -3.45 -1.98
N ASP A 403 13.88 -2.78 -3.06
CA ASP A 403 13.81 -1.31 -3.11
C ASP A 403 12.81 -0.74 -2.09
N THR A 404 11.68 -1.42 -1.89
CA THR A 404 10.70 -1.04 -0.87
C THR A 404 11.21 -1.30 0.54
N ARG A 405 11.83 -2.46 0.81
CA ARG A 405 12.44 -2.77 2.11
C ARG A 405 13.43 -1.69 2.51
N ASP A 406 14.30 -1.31 1.57
CA ASP A 406 15.31 -0.27 1.75
C ASP A 406 14.69 1.10 2.08
N PHE A 407 13.64 1.48 1.35
CA PHE A 407 12.89 2.72 1.62
C PHE A 407 12.24 2.70 3.02
N LEU A 408 11.63 1.58 3.42
CA LEU A 408 11.04 1.44 4.76
C LEU A 408 12.10 1.47 5.87
N GLN A 409 13.23 0.78 5.69
CA GLN A 409 14.33 0.77 6.68
C GLN A 409 14.82 2.20 6.96
N ALA A 410 14.89 3.04 5.94
CA ALA A 410 15.33 4.43 6.10
C ALA A 410 14.45 5.23 7.07
N HIS A 411 13.15 4.92 7.20
CA HIS A 411 12.27 5.61 8.17
C HIS A 411 12.74 5.41 9.62
N PHE A 412 13.17 4.19 9.94
CA PHE A 412 13.61 3.83 11.28
C PHE A 412 15.07 4.23 11.54
N SER A 413 15.95 3.99 10.57
CA SER A 413 17.39 4.27 10.71
C SER A 413 17.70 5.77 10.69
N LEU A 414 16.87 6.58 10.02
CA LEU A 414 17.04 8.03 9.96
C LEU A 414 16.21 8.80 11.00
N SER A 415 15.27 8.14 11.69
CA SER A 415 14.59 8.77 12.83
C SER A 415 15.60 9.23 13.88
N PRO A 416 15.49 10.48 14.40
CA PRO A 416 16.40 10.98 15.41
C PRO A 416 16.16 10.38 16.81
N ARG A 417 15.07 9.62 17.01
CA ARG A 417 14.71 9.04 18.31
C ARG A 417 15.75 8.05 18.81
N THR A 418 16.16 8.16 20.07
CA THR A 418 17.06 7.19 20.73
C THR A 418 16.58 6.83 22.14
N ASP A 419 15.33 7.17 22.45
CA ASP A 419 14.75 7.09 23.79
C ASP A 419 14.52 5.66 24.26
N THR A 420 14.15 4.74 23.35
CA THR A 420 13.88 3.33 23.71
C THR A 420 14.94 2.38 23.14
N PRO A 421 15.06 1.15 23.69
CA PRO A 421 15.93 0.12 23.11
C PRO A 421 15.63 -0.18 21.64
N PHE A 422 14.35 -0.18 21.24
CA PHE A 422 13.94 -0.36 19.85
C PHE A 422 14.53 0.72 18.94
N TRP A 423 14.31 2.01 19.26
CA TRP A 423 14.79 3.12 18.44
C TRP A 423 16.33 3.25 18.39
N ARG A 424 17.03 2.68 19.37
CA ARG A 424 18.50 2.54 19.32
C ARG A 424 18.91 1.38 18.42
N ALA A 425 18.26 0.22 18.55
CA ALA A 425 18.57 -0.96 17.74
C ALA A 425 18.36 -0.73 16.23
N THR A 426 17.36 0.07 15.83
CA THR A 426 17.15 0.40 14.40
C THR A 426 18.30 1.17 13.75
N LYS A 427 19.19 1.78 14.56
CA LYS A 427 20.39 2.50 14.11
C LYS A 427 21.62 1.59 13.97
N GLU A 428 21.56 0.40 14.56
CA GLU A 428 22.62 -0.60 14.54
C GLU A 428 22.45 -1.57 13.37
N LEU A 429 21.30 -1.56 12.70
CA LEU A 429 21.03 -2.38 11.52
C LEU A 429 21.92 -1.96 10.35
N THR A 430 22.31 -2.96 9.54
CA THR A 430 23.06 -2.68 8.32
C THR A 430 22.11 -2.17 7.24
N LEU A 431 22.42 -0.99 6.70
CA LEU A 431 21.77 -0.50 5.49
C LEU A 431 22.31 -1.26 4.28
N ALA A 432 21.44 -1.61 3.33
CA ALA A 432 21.88 -2.10 2.03
C ALA A 432 22.65 -1.01 1.27
N ASP A 433 23.55 -1.40 0.36
CA ASP A 433 24.42 -0.44 -0.33
C ASP A 433 23.63 0.52 -1.22
N GLN A 434 22.52 0.07 -1.81
CA GLN A 434 21.66 0.92 -2.64
C GLN A 434 21.05 2.07 -1.84
N ILE A 435 20.48 1.81 -0.66
CA ILE A 435 19.94 2.91 0.18
C ILE A 435 21.04 3.80 0.77
N LYS A 436 22.24 3.25 1.09
CA LYS A 436 23.39 4.08 1.48
C LYS A 436 23.77 5.07 0.38
N GLU A 437 23.84 4.61 -0.87
CA GLU A 437 24.13 5.46 -2.03
C GLU A 437 23.08 6.56 -2.17
N LYS A 438 21.79 6.22 -2.11
CA LYS A 438 20.69 7.20 -2.20
C LYS A 438 20.71 8.23 -1.08
N ILE A 439 21.00 7.83 0.16
CA ILE A 439 21.18 8.75 1.28
C ILE A 439 22.34 9.71 1.02
N GLU A 440 23.45 9.22 0.47
CA GLU A 440 24.62 10.06 0.18
C GLU A 440 24.41 10.99 -1.03
N MET A 441 23.67 10.54 -2.05
CA MET A 441 23.17 11.39 -3.15
C MET A 441 22.32 12.53 -2.60
N TYR A 442 21.31 12.21 -1.78
CA TYR A 442 20.46 13.20 -1.12
C TYR A 442 21.29 14.20 -0.28
N ARG A 443 22.22 13.71 0.54
CA ARG A 443 23.07 14.56 1.37
C ARG A 443 23.99 15.47 0.54
N SER A 444 24.33 15.07 -0.68
CA SER A 444 25.11 15.88 -1.62
C SER A 444 24.25 16.88 -2.40
N GLY A 445 22.92 16.85 -2.23
CA GLY A 445 21.97 17.70 -2.95
C GLY A 445 21.70 17.23 -4.38
N VAL A 446 21.98 15.96 -4.70
CA VAL A 446 21.65 15.33 -5.98
C VAL A 446 20.24 14.74 -5.92
N PRO A 447 19.41 14.89 -6.98
CA PRO A 447 18.11 14.25 -7.02
C PRO A 447 18.22 12.73 -6.90
N VAL A 448 17.40 12.12 -6.05
CA VAL A 448 17.31 10.66 -5.91
C VAL A 448 16.12 10.19 -6.73
N ASN A 449 16.33 9.36 -7.76
CA ASN A 449 15.24 8.86 -8.61
C ASN A 449 14.27 9.97 -9.10
N PRO A 450 14.76 11.02 -9.80
CA PRO A 450 13.87 12.05 -10.31
C PRO A 450 12.85 11.46 -11.30
N PRO A 451 11.58 11.90 -11.29
CA PRO A 451 10.60 11.47 -12.28
C PRO A 451 11.05 11.83 -13.69
N VAL A 452 10.91 10.88 -14.62
CA VAL A 452 11.26 11.07 -16.05
C VAL A 452 10.03 11.32 -16.93
N THR A 453 8.83 11.29 -16.34
CA THR A 453 7.55 11.50 -17.01
C THR A 453 6.70 12.52 -16.26
N ASP A 454 5.70 13.08 -16.92
CA ASP A 454 4.64 13.85 -16.27
C ASP A 454 3.74 12.95 -15.41
N GLU A 455 2.91 13.57 -14.58
CA GLU A 455 2.05 12.88 -13.62
C GLU A 455 0.93 12.06 -14.29
N GLY A 456 0.41 12.54 -15.43
CA GLY A 456 -0.60 11.82 -16.20
C GLY A 456 -0.06 10.49 -16.73
N THR A 457 1.15 10.52 -17.28
CA THR A 457 1.89 9.32 -17.71
C THR A 457 2.30 8.45 -16.53
N TYR A 458 2.82 9.02 -15.45
CA TYR A 458 3.32 8.27 -14.28
C TYR A 458 2.23 7.39 -13.68
N TYR A 459 1.09 7.97 -13.28
CA TYR A 459 -0.02 7.17 -12.74
C TYR A 459 -0.86 6.50 -13.84
N GLY A 460 -0.63 6.80 -15.12
CA GLY A 460 -1.41 6.28 -16.26
C GLY A 460 -0.80 5.04 -16.90
N ASN A 461 0.50 4.83 -16.69
CA ASN A 461 1.26 3.74 -17.26
C ASN A 461 2.00 3.01 -16.15
N PHE A 462 1.57 1.78 -15.87
CA PHE A 462 2.15 0.95 -14.83
C PHE A 462 3.67 0.78 -14.99
N GLU A 463 4.21 0.62 -16.20
CA GLU A 463 5.65 0.45 -16.38
C GLU A 463 6.44 1.73 -16.05
N ALA A 464 5.87 2.91 -16.30
CA ALA A 464 6.54 4.17 -15.95
C ALA A 464 6.69 4.31 -14.43
N GLU A 465 5.63 4.01 -13.68
CA GLU A 465 5.65 4.03 -12.21
C GLU A 465 6.45 2.87 -11.62
N PHE A 466 6.27 1.64 -12.11
CA PHE A 466 6.95 0.45 -11.59
C PHE A 466 8.48 0.57 -11.66
N ARG A 467 9.00 1.23 -12.72
CA ARG A 467 10.44 1.48 -12.88
C ARG A 467 10.98 2.64 -12.03
N ASN A 468 10.10 3.44 -11.43
CA ASN A 468 10.49 4.62 -10.67
C ASN A 468 9.55 4.87 -9.47
N PHE A 469 9.22 3.79 -8.74
CA PHE A 469 8.14 3.81 -7.75
C PHE A 469 8.40 4.78 -6.59
N TRP A 470 9.62 4.72 -6.02
CA TRP A 470 10.09 5.69 -5.03
C TRP A 470 10.86 6.81 -5.72
N THR A 471 10.16 7.92 -5.97
CA THR A 471 10.73 9.08 -6.65
C THR A 471 11.44 10.02 -5.69
N ASN A 472 12.10 11.04 -6.24
CA ASN A 472 12.69 12.13 -5.48
C ASN A 472 11.70 12.77 -4.49
N GLY A 473 10.41 12.88 -4.85
CA GLY A 473 9.38 13.41 -3.96
C GLY A 473 9.26 12.58 -2.68
N SER A 474 9.17 11.27 -2.82
CA SER A 474 9.06 10.31 -1.70
C SER A 474 10.28 10.36 -0.79
N TYR A 475 11.50 10.30 -1.35
CA TYR A 475 12.72 10.39 -0.56
C TYR A 475 12.83 11.72 0.19
N TYR A 476 12.49 12.84 -0.44
CA TYR A 476 12.48 14.14 0.24
C TYR A 476 11.43 14.22 1.34
N SER A 477 10.20 13.74 1.11
CA SER A 477 9.14 13.74 2.11
C SER A 477 9.57 13.02 3.39
N VAL A 478 10.21 11.85 3.26
CA VAL A 478 10.68 11.06 4.40
C VAL A 478 11.96 11.65 5.00
N PHE A 479 12.99 11.91 4.19
CA PHE A 479 14.29 12.34 4.71
C PHE A 479 14.22 13.75 5.33
N ALA A 480 13.62 14.71 4.62
CA ALA A 480 13.44 16.05 5.17
C ALA A 480 12.43 16.06 6.33
N GLY A 481 11.37 15.25 6.24
CA GLY A 481 10.38 15.08 7.30
C GLY A 481 10.97 14.56 8.61
N LEU A 482 11.92 13.62 8.54
CA LEU A 482 12.67 13.12 9.69
C LEU A 482 13.81 14.05 10.15
N GLY A 483 14.00 15.18 9.48
CA GLY A 483 15.02 16.18 9.82
C GLY A 483 16.41 15.89 9.23
N VAL A 484 16.54 14.95 8.30
CA VAL A 484 17.79 14.72 7.57
C VAL A 484 17.99 15.85 6.57
N ARG A 485 19.06 16.63 6.77
CA ARG A 485 19.36 17.79 5.92
C ARG A 485 20.43 17.46 4.88
N PRO A 486 20.28 17.94 3.63
CA PRO A 486 21.39 17.98 2.69
C PRO A 486 22.53 18.84 3.24
N ARG A 487 23.78 18.46 2.96
CA ARG A 487 24.98 19.24 3.36
C ARG A 487 25.16 20.48 2.49
N SER A 488 24.64 20.45 1.28
CA SER A 488 24.72 21.53 0.30
C SER A 488 23.48 21.54 -0.58
N SER A 489 23.11 22.72 -1.08
CA SER A 489 22.17 22.83 -2.19
C SER A 489 22.81 22.30 -3.47
N LEU A 490 22.00 21.89 -4.45
CA LEU A 490 22.49 21.51 -5.78
C LEU A 490 23.35 22.64 -6.39
N PRO A 491 24.67 22.43 -6.62
CA PRO A 491 25.59 23.52 -6.94
C PRO A 491 25.23 24.33 -8.19
N ILE A 492 24.60 23.69 -9.19
CA ILE A 492 24.21 24.37 -10.44
C ILE A 492 23.23 25.54 -10.21
N LEU A 493 22.45 25.51 -9.12
CA LEU A 493 21.49 26.56 -8.80
C LEU A 493 22.15 27.91 -8.48
N SER A 494 23.42 27.93 -8.08
CA SER A 494 24.18 29.18 -7.88
C SER A 494 24.49 29.90 -9.20
N TYR A 495 24.37 29.21 -10.34
CA TYR A 495 24.60 29.75 -11.68
C TYR A 495 23.31 29.91 -12.49
N ARG A 496 22.14 29.69 -11.87
CA ARG A 496 20.84 29.72 -12.55
C ARG A 496 19.84 30.67 -11.84
N PRO A 497 20.12 31.98 -11.78
CA PRO A 497 19.26 32.94 -11.08
C PRO A 497 17.82 32.99 -11.64
N ASP A 498 17.65 32.88 -12.96
CA ASP A 498 16.32 32.86 -13.59
C ASP A 498 15.50 31.64 -13.18
N SER A 499 16.18 30.51 -13.00
CA SER A 499 15.61 29.24 -12.55
C SER A 499 15.15 29.32 -11.10
N VAL A 500 15.97 29.94 -10.23
CA VAL A 500 15.58 30.24 -8.85
C VAL A 500 14.37 31.18 -8.82
N ALA A 501 14.31 32.20 -9.68
CA ALA A 501 13.15 33.09 -9.78
C ALA A 501 11.90 32.36 -10.32
N ALA A 502 12.06 31.38 -11.21
CA ALA A 502 10.96 30.51 -11.65
C ALA A 502 10.45 29.62 -10.52
N ALA A 503 11.33 29.09 -9.67
CA ALA A 503 10.94 28.33 -8.49
C ALA A 503 10.17 29.17 -7.46
N GLU A 504 10.51 30.46 -7.27
CA GLU A 504 9.72 31.35 -6.42
C GLU A 504 8.27 31.51 -6.91
N ARG A 505 8.06 31.56 -8.24
CA ARG A 505 6.70 31.54 -8.82
C ARG A 505 6.00 30.20 -8.55
N ALA A 506 6.70 29.08 -8.74
CA ALA A 506 6.14 27.76 -8.46
C ALA A 506 5.72 27.61 -6.98
N PHE A 507 6.52 28.10 -6.02
CA PHE A 507 6.12 28.15 -4.61
C PHE A 507 4.88 29.04 -4.40
N ALA A 508 4.82 30.20 -5.04
CA ALA A 508 3.65 31.09 -4.96
C ALA A 508 2.38 30.44 -5.53
N ASP A 509 2.51 29.68 -6.62
CA ASP A 509 1.42 28.94 -7.24
C ASP A 509 0.89 27.83 -6.32
N VAL A 510 1.79 27.08 -5.66
CA VAL A 510 1.41 26.10 -4.62
C VAL A 510 0.60 26.80 -3.52
N LYS A 511 1.06 27.94 -3.02
CA LYS A 511 0.35 28.69 -1.97
C LYS A 511 -1.00 29.27 -2.43
N ALA A 512 -1.08 29.75 -3.66
CA ALA A 512 -2.33 30.22 -4.24
C ALA A 512 -3.34 29.07 -4.36
N ARG A 513 -2.89 27.90 -4.83
CA ARG A 513 -3.72 26.71 -4.96
C ARG A 513 -4.18 26.17 -3.62
N GLN A 514 -3.30 26.14 -2.60
CA GLN A 514 -3.66 25.79 -1.22
C GLN A 514 -4.83 26.65 -0.72
N ARG A 515 -4.72 27.98 -0.82
CA ARG A 515 -5.77 28.92 -0.38
C ARG A 515 -7.08 28.74 -1.14
N GLN A 516 -6.99 28.59 -2.47
CA GLN A 516 -8.17 28.38 -3.32
C GLN A 516 -8.92 27.12 -2.88
N LEU A 517 -8.23 25.98 -2.86
CA LEU A 517 -8.84 24.68 -2.56
C LEU A 517 -9.38 24.59 -1.13
N LEU A 518 -8.72 25.22 -0.15
CA LEU A 518 -9.23 25.31 1.21
C LEU A 518 -10.60 26.01 1.32
N SER A 519 -10.87 26.95 0.40
CA SER A 519 -12.12 27.71 0.37
C SER A 519 -13.24 27.04 -0.43
N GLU A 520 -12.88 26.19 -1.40
CA GLU A 520 -13.83 25.62 -2.36
C GLU A 520 -14.18 24.14 -2.09
N LEU A 521 -13.28 23.36 -1.48
CA LEU A 521 -13.48 21.92 -1.31
C LEU A 521 -14.46 21.60 -0.16
N PRO A 522 -15.34 20.60 -0.35
CA PRO A 522 -16.08 20.03 0.78
C PRO A 522 -15.12 19.32 1.74
N SER A 523 -15.57 19.08 2.96
CA SER A 523 -14.90 18.11 3.84
C SER A 523 -14.95 16.70 3.22
N ALA A 524 -14.00 15.85 3.58
CA ALA A 524 -14.01 14.44 3.16
C ALA A 524 -15.27 13.72 3.66
N TYR A 525 -15.77 14.08 4.84
CA TYR A 525 -17.03 13.57 5.38
C TYR A 525 -18.24 13.92 4.49
N GLU A 526 -18.39 15.18 4.09
CA GLU A 526 -19.50 15.61 3.23
C GLU A 526 -19.51 14.88 1.89
N TYR A 527 -18.34 14.74 1.25
CA TYR A 527 -18.25 14.01 -0.02
C TYR A 527 -18.52 12.51 0.16
N LEU A 528 -17.90 11.86 1.15
CA LEU A 528 -18.09 10.42 1.35
C LEU A 528 -19.54 10.10 1.74
N SER A 529 -20.19 10.97 2.51
CA SER A 529 -21.62 10.83 2.83
C SER A 529 -22.48 10.87 1.58
N SER A 530 -22.21 11.76 0.63
CA SER A 530 -22.98 11.82 -0.62
C SER A 530 -22.75 10.59 -1.52
N LEU A 531 -21.50 10.11 -1.60
CA LEU A 531 -21.13 8.92 -2.35
C LEU A 531 -21.84 7.66 -1.81
N HIS A 532 -21.80 7.45 -0.50
CA HIS A 532 -22.32 6.23 0.14
C HIS A 532 -23.84 6.25 0.34
N GLN A 533 -24.49 7.42 0.39
CA GLN A 533 -25.96 7.52 0.41
C GLN A 533 -26.60 7.25 -0.94
N ALA A 534 -25.92 7.57 -2.05
CA ALA A 534 -26.45 7.38 -3.41
C ALA A 534 -26.70 5.90 -3.74
N ASP A 535 -26.01 4.98 -3.07
CA ASP A 535 -26.08 3.53 -3.31
C ASP A 535 -27.02 2.79 -2.33
N GLN A 536 -27.63 3.49 -1.36
CA GLN A 536 -28.72 2.90 -0.58
C GLN A 536 -30.00 2.86 -1.43
N PRO A 537 -30.71 1.72 -1.52
CA PRO A 537 -32.00 1.69 -2.19
C PRO A 537 -32.92 2.69 -1.50
N ARG A 538 -33.40 3.69 -2.24
CA ARG A 538 -34.39 4.64 -1.74
C ARG A 538 -35.57 3.83 -1.23
N HIS A 539 -35.72 3.73 0.09
CA HIS A 539 -36.94 3.20 0.67
C HIS A 539 -38.08 4.09 0.20
N ALA A 540 -38.93 3.57 -0.68
CA ALA A 540 -40.18 4.21 -1.04
C ALA A 540 -40.94 4.47 0.28
N PRO A 541 -41.47 5.70 0.50
CA PRO A 541 -42.22 5.98 1.72
C PRO A 541 -43.38 5.00 1.81
N ALA A 542 -43.49 4.30 2.94
CA ALA A 542 -44.56 3.37 3.22
C ALA A 542 -45.92 4.07 2.98
N GLU A 543 -46.71 3.51 2.06
CA GLU A 543 -48.07 3.98 1.83
C GLU A 543 -48.86 3.91 3.14
N THR A 544 -49.30 5.08 3.60
CA THR A 544 -50.20 5.21 4.74
C THR A 544 -51.47 4.39 4.49
N PRO A 545 -51.90 3.49 5.40
CA PRO A 545 -53.10 2.71 5.19
C PRO A 545 -54.32 3.63 5.10
N ARG A 546 -55.04 3.58 3.97
CA ARG A 546 -56.33 4.24 3.82
C ARG A 546 -57.26 3.71 4.92
N ARG A 547 -57.66 4.60 5.84
CA ARG A 547 -58.76 4.36 6.78
C ARG A 547 -60.01 4.03 5.97
N ARG A 548 -60.54 2.81 6.11
CA ARG A 548 -61.93 2.52 5.74
C ARG A 548 -62.83 3.27 6.74
N GLN A 549 -63.58 4.24 6.24
CA GLN A 549 -64.76 4.74 6.95
C GLN A 549 -65.91 3.73 6.76
N VAL A 550 -66.69 3.60 7.84
CA VAL A 550 -67.95 2.85 7.95
C VAL A 550 -68.99 3.39 6.98
#